data_AF-D4LU02-F1
#
_entry.id   AF-D4LU02-F1
#
_cell.length_a   1.000
_cell.length_b   1.000
_cell.length_c   1.000
_cell.angle_alpha   90.00
_cell.angle_beta   90.00
_cell.angle_gamma   90.00
#
_symmetry.space_group_name_H-M   'P 1'
#
loop_
_entity.id
_entity.type
_entity.pdbx_description
1 polymer ?
#
loop_
_entity_poly.entity_id
_entity_poly.type
_entity_poly.pdbx_seq_one_letter_code
_entity_poly.pdbx_strand_id
1 'polypeptide(L)'
;MMLFLTVVLVHGGNKTVFAATSGENQCKVTFANSEGRVSTEKYRRWARTVKKGAVIKLPKVTKTGYKAAWETKISGKTKQYNPGSKVTIKKSIKFCLKFYKKDSTQTSTSANLGSITQNNNSGAKLYKNNGTFWKTLTTVQNQKAVFPSVTTWNGDMFLGWSRKKGKASDPEYYAGDAIPNLSGKYYMVVFKKSQDTAPTVRAAQNKFAHVYFVGDSRTLGLRNALKSQAPENTKFIFKAGEGLRWFKKSGFSALYKDVKSQPKNIKKAVIINLGVNDLNNTTAYVKYMKNIAKKLKGYNCTMYYLSVNPVNNAMITKYRGHSTNSKTEAKVLAFNKYIYNKLCSGKKAPFNYINTYGMLRKNGWISNKNNAGIFDGVHYSKETYLRIYDYCMRVLKR
;
A
#
# COMPACT_ATOMS: atom_id res chain seq x y z
N MET A 1 11.01 20.62 -72.54
CA MET A 1 10.12 21.75 -72.25
C MET A 1 9.24 21.34 -71.07
N MET A 2 9.23 22.15 -69.99
CA MET A 2 8.52 21.89 -68.73
C MET A 2 7.02 21.58 -68.95
N LEU A 3 6.45 20.71 -68.12
CA LEU A 3 5.44 21.17 -67.15
C LEU A 3 5.23 20.13 -66.03
N PHE A 4 5.34 20.61 -64.79
CA PHE A 4 4.79 19.96 -63.62
C PHE A 4 3.26 20.02 -63.68
N LEU A 5 2.58 18.89 -63.40
CA LEU A 5 1.26 18.96 -62.79
C LEU A 5 1.12 17.86 -61.73
N THR A 6 1.11 18.31 -60.49
CA THR A 6 0.78 17.56 -59.29
C THR A 6 -0.72 17.25 -59.30
N VAL A 7 -1.10 15.97 -59.28
CA VAL A 7 -2.41 15.53 -58.80
C VAL A 7 -2.19 14.48 -57.72
N VAL A 8 -2.33 14.92 -56.48
CA VAL A 8 -2.62 14.04 -55.34
C VAL A 8 -4.12 13.79 -55.41
N LEU A 9 -4.54 12.53 -55.58
CA LEU A 9 -5.77 12.00 -54.98
C LEU A 9 -5.73 10.46 -55.00
N VAL A 10 -5.44 9.95 -53.80
CA VAL A 10 -5.98 8.73 -53.18
C VAL A 10 -5.79 7.43 -53.98
N HIS A 11 -4.68 6.75 -53.71
CA HIS A 11 -4.65 5.29 -53.81
C HIS A 11 -5.73 4.71 -52.90
N GLY A 12 -6.86 4.32 -53.49
CA GLY A 12 -7.80 3.37 -52.93
C GLY A 12 -7.12 2.01 -52.82
N GLY A 13 -6.22 1.87 -51.85
CA GLY A 13 -5.73 0.58 -51.42
C GLY A 13 -6.92 -0.22 -50.92
N ASN A 14 -7.18 -1.35 -51.57
CA ASN A 14 -8.18 -2.35 -51.22
C ASN A 14 -8.26 -2.53 -49.70
N LYS A 15 -9.17 -1.80 -49.05
CA LYS A 15 -9.78 -2.30 -47.84
C LYS A 15 -10.65 -3.42 -48.35
N THR A 16 -10.18 -4.65 -48.14
CA THR A 16 -11.06 -5.79 -47.93
C THR A 16 -12.08 -5.35 -46.90
N VAL A 17 -13.21 -4.85 -47.38
CA VAL A 17 -14.42 -4.70 -46.61
C VAL A 17 -14.83 -6.12 -46.35
N PHE A 18 -14.39 -6.67 -45.21
CA PHE A 18 -15.16 -7.71 -44.58
C PHE A 18 -16.49 -7.04 -44.20
N ALA A 19 -17.40 -6.99 -45.17
CA ALA A 19 -18.80 -7.09 -44.88
C ALA A 19 -18.90 -8.41 -44.12
N ALA A 20 -18.87 -8.32 -42.80
CA ALA A 20 -19.22 -9.44 -41.95
C ALA A 20 -20.69 -9.68 -42.23
N THR A 21 -20.98 -10.49 -43.24
CA THR A 21 -22.14 -11.35 -43.26
C THR A 21 -22.22 -11.89 -41.84
N SER A 22 -23.20 -11.39 -41.08
CA SER A 22 -23.48 -11.86 -39.73
C SER A 22 -23.92 -13.31 -39.89
N GLY A 23 -22.95 -14.22 -39.98
CA GLY A 23 -23.19 -15.61 -40.28
C GLY A 23 -24.20 -16.14 -39.28
N GLU A 24 -25.28 -16.71 -39.79
CA GLU A 24 -26.44 -17.16 -39.02
C GLU A 24 -26.09 -18.15 -37.89
N ASN A 25 -24.86 -18.65 -37.88
CA ASN A 25 -24.27 -19.56 -36.90
C ASN A 25 -23.19 -18.95 -35.99
N GLN A 26 -22.96 -17.63 -36.01
CA GLN A 26 -22.02 -16.95 -35.11
C GLN A 26 -22.72 -15.93 -34.20
N CYS A 27 -22.28 -15.88 -32.94
CA CYS A 27 -22.84 -15.05 -31.89
C CYS A 27 -21.74 -14.14 -31.30
N LYS A 28 -21.99 -12.84 -31.31
CA LYS A 28 -21.11 -11.85 -30.67
C LYS A 28 -21.38 -11.82 -29.17
N VAL A 29 -20.33 -11.99 -28.37
CA VAL A 29 -20.38 -11.88 -26.91
C VAL A 29 -19.65 -10.63 -26.50
N THR A 30 -20.35 -9.70 -25.84
CA THR A 30 -19.79 -8.44 -25.37
C THR A 30 -19.89 -8.30 -23.86
N PHE A 31 -18.92 -7.61 -23.27
CA PHE A 31 -18.88 -7.32 -21.83
C PHE A 31 -18.87 -5.81 -21.63
N ALA A 32 -19.59 -5.33 -20.62
CA ALA A 32 -19.74 -3.90 -20.36
C ALA A 32 -19.81 -3.60 -18.85
N ASN A 33 -19.68 -2.32 -18.49
CA ASN A 33 -19.92 -1.84 -17.13
C ASN A 33 -21.44 -1.90 -16.78
N SER A 34 -21.79 -1.43 -15.57
CA SER A 34 -23.17 -1.44 -15.05
C SER A 34 -24.15 -0.58 -15.86
N GLU A 35 -23.66 0.34 -16.69
CA GLU A 35 -24.43 1.22 -17.57
C GLU A 35 -24.51 0.67 -19.01
N GLY A 36 -23.98 -0.52 -19.27
CA GLY A 36 -23.96 -1.12 -20.60
C GLY A 36 -22.90 -0.55 -21.55
N ARG A 37 -21.97 0.28 -21.04
CA ARG A 37 -20.86 0.89 -21.79
C ARG A 37 -19.61 0.00 -21.78
N VAL A 38 -18.99 -0.18 -22.95
CA VAL A 38 -17.71 -0.88 -23.11
C VAL A 38 -16.55 0.10 -22.85
N SER A 39 -16.43 0.55 -21.59
CA SER A 39 -15.65 1.74 -21.24
C SER A 39 -14.16 1.52 -21.01
N THR A 40 -13.68 0.28 -20.95
CA THR A 40 -12.27 -0.03 -20.64
C THR A 40 -11.72 -1.12 -21.52
N GLU A 41 -10.39 -1.13 -21.69
CA GLU A 41 -9.66 -2.16 -22.44
C GLU A 41 -9.89 -3.57 -21.86
N LYS A 42 -10.12 -3.66 -20.55
CA LYS A 42 -10.47 -4.90 -19.84
C LYS A 42 -11.72 -5.57 -20.41
N TYR A 43 -12.78 -4.81 -20.70
CA TYR A 43 -14.01 -5.35 -21.27
C TYR A 43 -13.85 -5.74 -22.75
N ARG A 44 -13.09 -4.94 -23.50
CA ARG A 44 -12.78 -5.23 -24.90
C ARG A 44 -12.01 -6.55 -25.05
N ARG A 45 -11.04 -6.81 -24.17
CA ARG A 45 -10.27 -8.06 -24.13
C ARG A 45 -11.10 -9.32 -23.84
N TRP A 46 -12.26 -9.19 -23.21
CA TRP A 46 -13.15 -10.33 -22.95
C TRP A 46 -14.16 -10.56 -24.06
N ALA A 47 -14.44 -9.54 -24.89
CA ALA A 47 -15.35 -9.67 -26.01
C ALA A 47 -14.78 -10.65 -27.05
N ARG A 48 -15.66 -11.46 -27.64
CA ARG A 48 -15.31 -12.45 -28.65
C ARG A 48 -16.53 -12.87 -29.46
N THR A 49 -16.29 -13.44 -30.64
CA THR A 49 -17.33 -14.10 -31.44
C THR A 49 -17.20 -15.61 -31.26
N VAL A 50 -18.32 -16.30 -31.07
CA VAL A 50 -18.37 -17.75 -30.86
C VAL A 50 -19.43 -18.39 -31.75
N LYS A 51 -19.32 -19.68 -32.05
CA LYS A 51 -20.39 -20.42 -32.76
C LYS A 51 -21.66 -20.48 -31.90
N LYS A 52 -22.84 -20.45 -32.53
CA LYS A 52 -24.14 -20.65 -31.89
C LYS A 52 -24.16 -22.02 -31.20
N GLY A 53 -24.63 -22.07 -29.95
CA GLY A 53 -24.59 -23.25 -29.09
C GLY A 53 -23.30 -23.41 -28.27
N ALA A 54 -22.26 -22.60 -28.50
CA ALA A 54 -21.01 -22.72 -27.75
C ALA A 54 -21.19 -22.40 -26.25
N VAL A 55 -20.55 -23.20 -25.40
CA VAL A 55 -20.48 -22.94 -23.96
C VAL A 55 -19.25 -22.09 -23.67
N ILE A 56 -19.46 -20.91 -23.08
CA ILE A 56 -18.37 -20.02 -22.70
C ILE A 56 -18.24 -19.91 -21.19
N LYS A 57 -17.02 -19.77 -20.69
CA LYS A 57 -16.78 -19.38 -19.30
C LYS A 57 -16.77 -17.85 -19.17
N LEU A 58 -17.63 -17.31 -18.32
CA LEU A 58 -17.67 -15.87 -18.05
C LEU A 58 -16.42 -15.41 -17.29
N PRO A 59 -15.95 -14.17 -17.50
CA PRO A 59 -14.80 -13.65 -16.77
C PRO A 59 -15.02 -13.65 -15.26
N LYS A 60 -14.01 -14.07 -14.51
CA LYS A 60 -13.99 -13.98 -13.04
C LYS A 60 -13.71 -12.53 -12.65
N VAL A 61 -14.59 -11.95 -11.85
CA VAL A 61 -14.45 -10.58 -11.34
C VAL A 61 -14.85 -10.57 -9.87
N THR A 62 -14.01 -9.97 -9.03
CA THR A 62 -14.24 -9.85 -7.58
C THR A 62 -14.07 -8.39 -7.15
N LYS A 63 -14.88 -7.97 -6.19
CA LYS A 63 -14.79 -6.65 -5.54
C LYS A 63 -15.17 -6.81 -4.07
N THR A 64 -14.26 -6.49 -3.17
CA THR A 64 -14.48 -6.63 -1.72
C THR A 64 -15.71 -5.85 -1.27
N GLY A 65 -16.58 -6.48 -0.47
CA GLY A 65 -17.83 -5.87 0.01
C GLY A 65 -19.00 -5.91 -0.98
N TYR A 66 -18.77 -6.45 -2.20
CA TYR A 66 -19.81 -6.55 -3.22
C TYR A 66 -19.91 -7.99 -3.75
N LYS A 67 -21.12 -8.45 -4.05
CA LYS A 67 -21.38 -9.58 -4.91
C LYS A 67 -21.34 -9.07 -6.36
N ALA A 68 -20.42 -9.60 -7.16
CA ALA A 68 -20.38 -9.32 -8.58
C ALA A 68 -21.31 -10.29 -9.32
N ALA A 69 -22.07 -9.80 -10.29
CA ALA A 69 -22.82 -10.63 -11.22
C ALA A 69 -22.76 -10.06 -12.63
N TRP A 70 -22.80 -10.95 -13.61
CA TRP A 70 -22.99 -10.61 -15.01
C TRP A 70 -24.48 -10.65 -15.32
N GLU A 71 -25.06 -9.52 -15.69
CA GLU A 71 -26.46 -9.42 -16.10
C GLU A 71 -26.59 -9.34 -17.62
N THR A 72 -27.65 -9.96 -18.16
CA THR A 72 -28.04 -9.82 -19.55
C THR A 72 -29.55 -9.91 -19.67
N LYS A 73 -30.13 -9.32 -20.71
CA LYS A 73 -31.57 -9.48 -21.02
C LYS A 73 -31.76 -10.60 -22.04
N ILE A 74 -32.64 -11.55 -21.73
CA ILE A 74 -33.06 -12.61 -22.65
C ILE A 74 -34.59 -12.61 -22.67
N SER A 75 -35.16 -12.29 -23.84
CA SER A 75 -36.62 -12.23 -24.05
C SER A 75 -37.32 -11.31 -23.03
N GLY A 76 -36.82 -10.08 -22.91
CA GLY A 76 -37.34 -9.07 -21.98
C GLY A 76 -36.96 -9.26 -20.50
N LYS A 77 -36.59 -10.48 -20.08
CA LYS A 77 -36.25 -10.79 -18.68
C LYS A 77 -34.75 -10.65 -18.41
N THR A 78 -34.39 -10.02 -17.29
CA THR A 78 -33.01 -9.94 -16.81
C THR A 78 -32.60 -11.28 -16.23
N LYS A 79 -31.49 -11.85 -16.73
CA LYS A 79 -30.83 -13.03 -16.17
C LYS A 79 -29.49 -12.65 -15.57
N GLN A 80 -29.19 -13.20 -14.40
CA GLN A 80 -27.93 -12.98 -13.69
C GLN A 80 -27.07 -14.26 -13.70
N TYR A 81 -25.77 -14.07 -13.86
CA TYR A 81 -24.78 -15.14 -13.85
C TYR A 81 -23.64 -14.80 -12.90
N ASN A 82 -23.18 -15.79 -12.14
CA ASN A 82 -22.01 -15.61 -11.29
C ASN A 82 -20.73 -15.47 -12.15
N PRO A 83 -19.74 -14.67 -11.73
CA PRO A 83 -18.44 -14.62 -12.41
C PRO A 83 -17.78 -16.00 -12.45
N GLY A 84 -17.31 -16.41 -13.63
CA GLY A 84 -16.73 -17.74 -13.83
C GLY A 84 -17.73 -18.83 -14.22
N SER A 85 -19.04 -18.57 -14.23
CA SER A 85 -20.06 -19.53 -14.69
C SER A 85 -19.88 -19.88 -16.16
N LYS A 86 -20.25 -21.12 -16.53
CA LYS A 86 -20.35 -21.58 -17.91
C LYS A 86 -21.75 -21.23 -18.45
N VAL A 87 -21.83 -20.67 -19.66
CA VAL A 87 -23.09 -20.24 -20.29
C VAL A 87 -23.11 -20.63 -21.76
N THR A 88 -24.19 -21.28 -22.20
CA THR A 88 -24.45 -21.62 -23.60
C THR A 88 -24.95 -20.41 -24.37
N ILE A 89 -24.28 -20.06 -25.46
CA ILE A 89 -24.58 -18.87 -26.28
C ILE A 89 -25.45 -19.26 -27.47
N LYS A 90 -26.75 -18.99 -27.38
CA LYS A 90 -27.72 -19.30 -28.46
C LYS A 90 -27.97 -18.13 -29.43
N LYS A 91 -27.56 -16.91 -29.05
CA LYS A 91 -27.62 -15.69 -29.85
C LYS A 91 -26.58 -14.68 -29.35
N SER A 92 -26.29 -13.66 -30.15
CA SER A 92 -25.45 -12.53 -29.73
C SER A 92 -25.96 -11.91 -28.43
N ILE A 93 -25.07 -11.66 -27.49
CA ILE A 93 -25.42 -11.32 -26.10
C ILE A 93 -24.43 -10.32 -25.49
N LYS A 94 -24.95 -9.46 -24.61
CA LYS A 94 -24.16 -8.49 -23.84
C LYS A 94 -24.31 -8.77 -22.35
N PHE A 95 -23.18 -9.01 -21.68
CA PHE A 95 -23.12 -9.16 -20.23
C PHE A 95 -22.65 -7.85 -19.59
N CYS A 96 -23.49 -7.25 -18.75
CA CYS A 96 -23.18 -6.05 -17.99
C CYS A 96 -22.76 -6.42 -16.58
N LEU A 97 -21.61 -5.93 -16.12
CA LEU A 97 -21.11 -6.21 -14.78
C LEU A 97 -21.85 -5.35 -13.75
N LYS A 98 -22.54 -5.99 -12.82
CA LYS A 98 -23.15 -5.34 -11.66
C LYS A 98 -22.44 -5.76 -10.38
N PHE A 99 -22.39 -4.82 -9.44
CA PHE A 99 -21.91 -5.06 -8.09
C PHE A 99 -23.04 -4.75 -7.12
N TYR A 100 -23.55 -5.78 -6.46
CA TYR A 100 -24.55 -5.64 -5.40
C TYR A 100 -23.80 -5.55 -4.08
N LYS A 101 -24.17 -4.58 -3.24
CA LYS A 101 -23.66 -4.51 -1.88
C LYS A 101 -24.10 -5.79 -1.18
N LYS A 102 -23.20 -6.51 -0.51
CA LYS A 102 -23.62 -7.64 0.32
C LYS A 102 -24.37 -7.05 1.51
N ASP A 103 -25.62 -7.44 1.71
CA ASP A 103 -26.44 -6.95 2.83
C ASP A 103 -25.70 -7.15 4.15
N SER A 104 -25.76 -6.13 5.01
CA SER A 104 -25.08 -6.07 6.30
C SER A 104 -25.80 -6.86 7.40
N THR A 105 -26.43 -7.97 7.04
CA THR A 105 -27.05 -8.92 7.96
C THR A 105 -26.34 -10.27 7.81
N GLN A 106 -25.46 -10.54 8.78
CA GLN A 106 -24.82 -11.84 9.04
C GLN A 106 -23.93 -12.44 7.91
N THR A 107 -22.95 -13.24 8.36
CA THR A 107 -22.04 -14.12 7.61
C THR A 107 -20.84 -13.42 6.93
N SER A 108 -19.62 -13.42 7.52
CA SER A 108 -18.89 -14.54 8.12
C SER A 108 -19.03 -15.79 7.26
N THR A 109 -17.99 -16.12 6.53
CA THR A 109 -17.85 -17.39 5.81
C THR A 109 -18.34 -18.57 6.64
N SER A 110 -19.37 -19.26 6.16
CA SER A 110 -19.74 -20.60 6.62
C SER A 110 -18.98 -21.63 5.80
N ALA A 111 -18.07 -22.35 6.46
CA ALA A 111 -17.80 -23.74 6.18
C ALA A 111 -17.85 -24.45 7.53
N ASN A 112 -18.94 -25.21 7.74
CA ASN A 112 -19.24 -26.16 8.82
C ASN A 112 -18.73 -25.87 10.24
N LEU A 113 -19.63 -25.36 11.08
CA LEU A 113 -19.90 -26.00 12.38
C LEU A 113 -21.37 -25.71 12.74
N GLY A 114 -22.04 -26.74 13.24
CA GLY A 114 -23.50 -26.79 13.41
C GLY A 114 -24.07 -25.70 14.31
N SER A 115 -25.38 -25.56 14.19
CA SER A 115 -26.24 -24.79 15.09
C SER A 115 -25.86 -25.06 16.55
N ILE A 116 -25.24 -24.07 17.19
CA ILE A 116 -25.34 -23.91 18.64
C ILE A 116 -25.80 -22.48 18.85
N THR A 117 -27.06 -22.35 19.23
CA THR A 117 -27.62 -21.19 19.89
C THR A 117 -26.74 -20.87 21.10
N GLN A 118 -25.93 -19.81 21.03
CA GLN A 118 -25.08 -19.37 22.14
C GLN A 118 -25.63 -18.06 22.70
N ASN A 119 -26.27 -18.18 23.85
CA ASN A 119 -26.58 -17.07 24.73
C ASN A 119 -25.26 -16.49 25.33
N ASN A 120 -25.10 -15.17 25.18
CA ASN A 120 -24.55 -14.20 26.13
C ASN A 120 -23.02 -14.02 26.34
N ASN A 121 -22.55 -12.83 25.95
CA ASN A 121 -21.51 -11.98 26.60
C ASN A 121 -20.00 -12.27 26.54
N SER A 122 -19.50 -13.37 25.96
CA SER A 122 -18.05 -13.65 25.92
C SER A 122 -17.37 -13.16 24.61
N GLY A 123 -16.74 -11.98 24.61
CA GLY A 123 -15.96 -11.51 23.46
C GLY A 123 -15.60 -10.02 23.49
N ALA A 124 -14.41 -9.68 22.99
CA ALA A 124 -13.87 -8.33 23.10
C ALA A 124 -14.69 -7.39 22.21
N LYS A 125 -15.32 -6.38 22.83
CA LYS A 125 -16.20 -5.45 22.14
C LYS A 125 -15.36 -4.33 21.53
N LEU A 126 -15.33 -4.26 20.21
CA LEU A 126 -14.62 -3.23 19.46
C LEU A 126 -15.58 -2.13 19.01
N TYR A 127 -15.14 -0.89 19.15
CA TYR A 127 -15.90 0.31 18.86
C TYR A 127 -15.13 1.23 17.92
N LYS A 128 -15.86 2.01 17.12
CA LYS A 128 -15.31 3.14 16.38
C LYS A 128 -14.84 4.22 17.36
N ASN A 129 -14.06 5.18 16.85
CA ASN A 129 -13.50 6.27 17.66
C ASN A 129 -14.58 7.08 18.40
N ASN A 130 -15.72 7.33 17.75
CA ASN A 130 -16.88 8.02 18.31
C ASN A 130 -17.72 7.17 19.27
N GLY A 131 -17.29 5.94 19.60
CA GLY A 131 -17.97 5.04 20.51
C GLY A 131 -19.12 4.25 19.91
N THR A 132 -19.40 4.38 18.61
CA THR A 132 -20.34 3.48 17.93
C THR A 132 -19.79 2.07 17.92
N PHE A 133 -20.61 1.08 18.30
CA PHE A 133 -20.22 -0.33 18.24
C PHE A 133 -19.78 -0.73 16.82
N TRP A 134 -18.73 -1.52 16.73
CA TRP A 134 -18.22 -2.02 15.45
C TRP A 134 -18.39 -3.52 15.30
N LYS A 135 -17.81 -4.31 16.20
CA LYS A 135 -17.94 -5.77 16.22
C LYS A 135 -17.46 -6.36 17.54
N THR A 136 -17.85 -7.60 17.79
CA THR A 136 -17.28 -8.44 18.85
C THR A 136 -16.21 -9.35 18.26
N LEU A 137 -15.08 -9.51 18.95
CA LEU A 137 -14.08 -10.52 18.65
C LEU A 137 -14.14 -11.65 19.66
N THR A 138 -14.41 -12.86 19.17
CA THR A 138 -14.35 -14.09 19.95
C THR A 138 -13.08 -14.85 19.61
N THR A 139 -12.65 -15.72 20.52
CA THR A 139 -11.58 -16.69 20.23
C THR A 139 -12.13 -17.81 19.35
N VAL A 140 -11.37 -18.16 18.31
CA VAL A 140 -11.55 -19.43 17.60
C VAL A 140 -10.72 -20.48 18.35
N GLN A 141 -11.19 -21.72 18.45
CA GLN A 141 -10.44 -22.79 19.13
C GLN A 141 -8.98 -22.82 18.65
N ASN A 142 -8.04 -22.89 19.61
CA ASN A 142 -6.60 -22.94 19.40
C ASN A 142 -5.94 -21.70 18.75
N GLN A 143 -6.60 -20.52 18.72
CA GLN A 143 -5.98 -19.27 18.29
C GLN A 143 -6.21 -18.10 19.26
N LYS A 144 -5.13 -17.40 19.61
CA LYS A 144 -5.20 -16.17 20.41
C LYS A 144 -5.82 -15.04 19.58
N ALA A 145 -6.89 -14.42 20.08
CA ALA A 145 -7.50 -13.29 19.41
C ALA A 145 -6.54 -12.08 19.40
N VAL A 146 -6.37 -11.47 18.23
CA VAL A 146 -5.52 -10.29 18.03
C VAL A 146 -6.32 -9.08 17.56
N PHE A 147 -5.82 -7.90 17.88
CA PHE A 147 -6.38 -6.65 17.40
C PHE A 147 -6.27 -6.54 15.88
N PRO A 148 -7.36 -6.21 15.16
CA PRO A 148 -7.33 -6.10 13.71
C PRO A 148 -6.76 -4.75 13.26
N SER A 149 -6.21 -4.73 12.05
CA SER A 149 -5.96 -3.48 11.31
C SER A 149 -7.27 -2.98 10.71
N VAL A 150 -7.44 -1.65 10.64
CA VAL A 150 -8.68 -1.00 10.19
C VAL A 150 -8.38 0.10 9.17
N THR A 151 -9.26 0.26 8.19
CA THR A 151 -9.29 1.42 7.28
C THR A 151 -10.52 2.29 7.56
N THR A 152 -10.34 3.61 7.57
CA THR A 152 -11.31 4.65 7.96
C THR A 152 -12.14 5.19 6.79
N TRP A 153 -11.82 4.83 5.55
CA TRP A 153 -12.50 5.21 4.29
C TRP A 153 -12.47 6.69 3.90
N ASN A 154 -12.32 7.62 4.85
CA ASN A 154 -12.41 9.07 4.66
C ASN A 154 -11.03 9.79 4.57
N GLY A 155 -9.94 9.03 4.64
CA GLY A 155 -8.57 9.54 4.60
C GLY A 155 -7.92 9.76 5.97
N ASP A 156 -8.67 9.61 7.07
CA ASP A 156 -8.09 9.58 8.42
C ASP A 156 -7.24 8.33 8.63
N MET A 157 -6.44 8.28 9.67
CA MET A 157 -5.59 7.13 9.97
C MET A 157 -5.99 6.42 11.24
N PHE A 158 -6.26 5.13 11.12
CA PHE A 158 -6.31 4.23 12.26
C PHE A 158 -4.88 3.97 12.77
N LEU A 159 -4.63 4.29 14.04
CA LEU A 159 -3.32 4.08 14.68
C LEU A 159 -3.26 2.80 15.52
N GLY A 160 -4.39 2.37 16.08
CA GLY A 160 -4.46 1.27 17.03
C GLY A 160 -5.75 1.30 17.84
N TRP A 161 -5.72 0.65 19.00
CA TRP A 161 -6.84 0.45 19.89
C TRP A 161 -6.54 1.01 21.28
N SER A 162 -7.59 1.48 21.94
CA SER A 162 -7.54 2.03 23.29
C SER A 162 -8.69 1.55 24.15
N ARG A 163 -8.53 1.54 25.46
CA ARG A 163 -9.68 1.42 26.38
C ARG A 163 -10.47 2.73 26.50
N LYS A 164 -9.88 3.86 26.09
CA LYS A 164 -10.51 5.18 26.13
C LYS A 164 -11.11 5.55 24.77
N LYS A 165 -12.38 5.96 24.78
CA LYS A 165 -13.09 6.50 23.62
C LYS A 165 -12.48 7.83 23.15
N GLY A 166 -12.50 8.08 21.84
CA GLY A 166 -12.19 9.40 21.27
C GLY A 166 -10.71 9.77 21.15
N LYS A 167 -9.76 8.88 21.46
CA LYS A 167 -8.33 9.18 21.30
C LYS A 167 -7.96 9.43 19.83
N ALA A 168 -7.14 10.46 19.59
CA ALA A 168 -6.58 10.77 18.28
C ALA A 168 -5.11 10.37 18.11
N SER A 169 -4.46 9.96 19.20
CA SER A 169 -3.05 9.62 19.29
C SER A 169 -2.81 8.62 20.41
N ASP A 170 -1.58 8.10 20.47
CA ASP A 170 -1.06 7.28 21.56
C ASP A 170 -1.89 6.03 21.89
N PRO A 171 -2.09 5.10 20.93
CA PRO A 171 -2.80 3.86 21.19
C PRO A 171 -2.05 2.95 22.18
N GLU A 172 -2.80 2.29 23.06
CA GLU A 172 -2.29 1.31 24.02
C GLU A 172 -2.04 -0.06 23.36
N TYR A 173 -2.78 -0.38 22.31
CA TYR A 173 -2.64 -1.62 21.56
C TYR A 173 -2.64 -1.36 20.06
N TYR A 174 -1.98 -2.21 19.29
CA TYR A 174 -1.83 -2.06 17.86
C TYR A 174 -2.35 -3.27 17.09
N ALA A 175 -2.54 -3.09 15.77
CA ALA A 175 -2.91 -4.20 14.91
C ALA A 175 -1.89 -5.35 15.01
N GLY A 176 -2.40 -6.56 15.25
CA GLY A 176 -1.61 -7.77 15.47
C GLY A 176 -1.25 -8.05 16.93
N ASP A 177 -1.44 -7.09 17.84
CA ASP A 177 -1.23 -7.33 19.27
C ASP A 177 -2.31 -8.27 19.81
N ALA A 178 -1.92 -9.13 20.75
CA ALA A 178 -2.87 -9.99 21.45
C ALA A 178 -3.87 -9.16 22.26
N ILE A 179 -5.14 -9.56 22.24
CA ILE A 179 -6.16 -8.91 23.06
C ILE A 179 -5.96 -9.35 24.52
N PRO A 180 -5.75 -8.41 25.46
CA PRO A 180 -5.41 -8.78 26.84
C PRO A 180 -6.62 -9.23 27.66
N ASN A 181 -7.83 -8.77 27.34
CA ASN A 181 -9.05 -9.13 28.06
C ASN A 181 -10.22 -9.23 27.07
N LEU A 182 -10.80 -10.43 26.96
CA LEU A 182 -11.91 -10.74 26.04
C LEU A 182 -13.28 -10.25 26.53
N SER A 183 -13.39 -9.69 27.73
CA SER A 183 -14.61 -8.98 28.18
C SER A 183 -14.47 -7.46 28.02
N GLY A 184 -13.30 -6.99 27.55
CA GLY A 184 -12.97 -5.57 27.44
C GLY A 184 -13.70 -4.84 26.30
N LYS A 185 -13.86 -3.52 26.50
CA LYS A 185 -14.27 -2.57 25.45
C LYS A 185 -13.02 -1.86 24.90
N TYR A 186 -12.87 -1.85 23.59
CA TYR A 186 -11.74 -1.21 22.92
C TYR A 186 -12.20 -0.32 21.77
N TYR A 187 -11.66 0.89 21.70
CA TYR A 187 -12.03 1.94 20.76
C TYR A 187 -10.89 2.17 19.76
N MET A 188 -11.23 2.38 18.50
CA MET A 188 -10.26 2.80 17.50
C MET A 188 -9.63 4.15 17.90
N VAL A 189 -8.31 4.22 17.86
CA VAL A 189 -7.55 5.48 17.91
C VAL A 189 -7.41 5.97 16.48
N VAL A 190 -7.96 7.16 16.19
CA VAL A 190 -8.05 7.70 14.83
C VAL A 190 -7.42 9.09 14.78
N PHE A 191 -6.30 9.20 14.06
CA PHE A 191 -5.67 10.47 13.74
C PHE A 191 -6.35 11.08 12.52
N LYS A 192 -6.93 12.27 12.70
CA LYS A 192 -7.68 12.94 11.64
C LYS A 192 -6.72 13.58 10.66
N LYS A 193 -7.09 13.59 9.37
CA LYS A 193 -6.31 14.30 8.33
C LYS A 193 -6.12 15.79 8.65
N SER A 194 -7.10 16.41 9.32
CA SER A 194 -7.04 17.81 9.73
C SER A 194 -6.01 18.08 10.84
N GLN A 195 -5.50 17.04 11.52
CA GLN A 195 -4.45 17.15 12.52
C GLN A 195 -3.06 16.99 11.92
N ASP A 196 -2.96 16.54 10.66
CA ASP A 196 -1.67 16.32 10.01
C ASP A 196 -1.10 17.63 9.53
N THR A 197 -0.25 18.21 10.37
CA THR A 197 0.39 19.51 10.12
C THR A 197 1.90 19.33 9.97
N ALA A 198 2.49 20.12 9.08
CA ALA A 198 3.94 20.23 9.00
C ALA A 198 4.47 20.96 10.24
N PRO A 199 5.71 20.68 10.68
CA PRO A 199 6.35 21.48 11.73
C PRO A 199 6.42 22.96 11.31
N THR A 200 6.00 23.87 12.20
CA THR A 200 6.04 25.32 11.98
C THR A 200 7.46 25.82 11.74
N VAL A 201 8.40 25.32 12.53
CA VAL A 201 9.84 25.53 12.36
C VAL A 201 10.50 24.16 12.23
N ARG A 202 11.32 23.99 11.20
CA ARG A 202 12.09 22.77 11.02
C ARG A 202 13.39 22.85 11.81
N ALA A 203 13.70 21.78 12.52
CA ALA A 203 15.00 21.61 13.14
C ALA A 203 16.10 21.64 12.08
N ALA A 204 17.05 22.55 12.27
CA ALA A 204 18.33 22.51 11.57
C ALA A 204 19.31 21.62 12.36
N GLN A 205 20.20 20.97 11.64
CA GLN A 205 21.37 20.28 12.19
C GLN A 205 22.62 21.04 11.72
N ASN A 206 23.57 21.27 12.63
CA ASN A 206 24.86 21.93 12.35
C ASN A 206 26.06 20.99 12.59
N LYS A 207 25.78 19.73 12.98
CA LYS A 207 26.80 18.74 13.37
C LYS A 207 27.46 18.08 12.16
N PHE A 208 26.77 18.01 11.03
CA PHE A 208 27.21 17.31 9.84
C PHE A 208 27.31 18.27 8.66
N ALA A 209 28.49 18.29 8.05
CA ALA A 209 28.75 19.05 6.83
C ALA A 209 27.96 18.49 5.63
N HIS A 210 27.63 17.19 5.63
CA HIS A 210 26.71 16.58 4.66
C HIS A 210 25.78 15.56 5.30
N VAL A 211 24.55 15.49 4.79
CA VAL A 211 23.54 14.50 5.19
C VAL A 211 23.06 13.74 3.96
N TYR A 212 23.17 12.41 3.99
CA TYR A 212 22.69 11.53 2.94
C TYR A 212 21.43 10.80 3.40
N PHE A 213 20.33 10.98 2.69
CA PHE A 213 19.14 10.14 2.82
C PHE A 213 19.16 9.07 1.73
N VAL A 214 19.23 7.81 2.15
CA VAL A 214 19.33 6.68 1.24
C VAL A 214 18.12 5.77 1.42
N GLY A 215 17.37 5.50 0.35
CA GLY A 215 16.20 4.65 0.52
C GLY A 215 15.39 4.34 -0.73
N ASP A 216 14.13 4.00 -0.50
CA ASP A 216 13.20 3.57 -1.54
C ASP A 216 12.24 4.70 -1.97
N SER A 217 11.03 4.36 -2.41
CA SER A 217 10.00 5.34 -2.80
C SER A 217 9.60 6.29 -1.66
N ARG A 218 9.86 5.93 -0.40
CA ARG A 218 9.62 6.82 0.76
C ARG A 218 10.69 7.90 0.89
N THR A 219 11.92 7.64 0.45
CA THR A 219 12.96 8.68 0.36
C THR A 219 12.69 9.64 -0.79
N LEU A 220 12.16 9.13 -1.92
CA LEU A 220 11.63 9.98 -2.98
C LEU A 220 10.47 10.85 -2.48
N GLY A 221 9.53 10.28 -1.71
CA GLY A 221 8.44 11.03 -1.09
C GLY A 221 8.93 12.14 -0.17
N LEU A 222 9.93 11.86 0.66
CA LEU A 222 10.60 12.84 1.52
C LEU A 222 11.21 13.99 0.71
N ARG A 223 11.99 13.67 -0.33
CA ARG A 223 12.57 14.66 -1.25
C ARG A 223 11.51 15.54 -1.89
N ASN A 224 10.40 14.93 -2.34
CA ASN A 224 9.30 15.64 -2.98
C ASN A 224 8.48 16.50 -2.02
N ALA A 225 8.44 16.16 -0.72
CA ALA A 225 7.82 16.98 0.29
C ALA A 225 8.67 18.23 0.60
N LEU A 226 10.00 18.08 0.63
CA LEU A 226 10.92 19.20 0.84
C LEU A 226 11.02 20.13 -0.38
N LYS A 227 10.98 19.58 -1.61
CA LYS A 227 11.17 20.35 -2.86
C LYS A 227 12.45 21.21 -2.80
N SER A 228 12.33 22.52 -3.05
CA SER A 228 13.41 23.52 -2.96
C SER A 228 13.82 23.85 -1.51
N GLN A 229 13.08 23.37 -0.51
CA GLN A 229 13.37 23.63 0.90
C GLN A 229 14.35 22.60 1.51
N ALA A 230 14.85 21.65 0.70
CA ALA A 230 15.91 20.75 1.12
C ALA A 230 17.20 21.56 1.30
N PRO A 231 17.91 21.45 2.43
CA PRO A 231 19.20 22.11 2.61
C PRO A 231 20.22 21.65 1.57
N GLU A 232 21.07 22.56 1.10
CA GLU A 232 22.09 22.28 0.08
C GLU A 232 23.03 21.14 0.47
N ASN A 233 23.32 21.02 1.77
CA ASN A 233 24.16 19.95 2.30
C ASN A 233 23.44 18.59 2.42
N THR A 234 22.18 18.48 1.99
CA THR A 234 21.39 17.25 2.04
C THR A 234 21.27 16.62 0.66
N LYS A 235 21.73 15.37 0.53
CA LYS A 235 21.65 14.59 -0.71
C LYS A 235 20.71 13.39 -0.55
N PHE A 236 19.93 13.12 -1.59
CA PHE A 236 18.99 12.00 -1.64
C PHE A 236 19.44 10.96 -2.65
N ILE A 237 19.58 9.71 -2.22
CA ILE A 237 19.99 8.58 -3.05
C ILE A 237 18.90 7.51 -2.93
N PHE A 238 18.09 7.37 -3.97
CA PHE A 238 16.91 6.50 -3.88
C PHE A 238 16.59 5.81 -5.18
N LYS A 239 15.80 4.74 -5.07
CA LYS A 239 15.09 4.16 -6.21
C LYS A 239 13.72 3.66 -5.77
N ALA A 240 12.68 4.12 -6.46
CA ALA A 240 11.30 3.79 -6.11
C ALA A 240 11.03 2.29 -6.28
N GLY A 241 10.31 1.70 -5.31
CA GLY A 241 9.93 0.27 -5.35
C GLY A 241 11.04 -0.72 -5.03
N GLU A 242 12.23 -0.25 -4.69
CA GLU A 242 13.42 -1.09 -4.53
C GLU A 242 13.78 -1.35 -3.06
N GLY A 243 14.75 -2.24 -2.86
CA GLY A 243 15.24 -2.67 -1.54
C GLY A 243 16.72 -3.02 -1.59
N LEU A 244 17.14 -4.03 -0.82
CA LEU A 244 18.54 -4.38 -0.64
C LEU A 244 19.24 -4.78 -1.94
N ARG A 245 18.53 -5.44 -2.86
CA ARG A 245 19.10 -5.90 -4.14
C ARG A 245 19.63 -4.73 -4.96
N TRP A 246 18.83 -3.68 -5.14
CA TRP A 246 19.24 -2.46 -5.81
C TRP A 246 20.39 -1.78 -5.06
N PHE A 247 20.28 -1.67 -3.74
CA PHE A 247 21.29 -0.99 -2.96
C PHE A 247 22.66 -1.66 -3.11
N LYS A 248 22.70 -3.00 -3.12
CA LYS A 248 23.91 -3.78 -3.44
C LYS A 248 24.42 -3.55 -4.86
N LYS A 249 23.52 -3.55 -5.85
CA LYS A 249 23.87 -3.47 -7.27
C LYS A 249 24.42 -2.10 -7.67
N SER A 250 23.79 -1.02 -7.22
CA SER A 250 24.16 0.33 -7.67
C SER A 250 23.94 1.43 -6.63
N GLY A 251 22.97 1.29 -5.71
CA GLY A 251 22.68 2.34 -4.73
C GLY A 251 23.87 2.67 -3.80
N PHE A 252 24.61 1.65 -3.34
CA PHE A 252 25.81 1.86 -2.53
C PHE A 252 26.95 2.48 -3.33
N SER A 253 27.11 2.11 -4.61
CA SER A 253 28.13 2.70 -5.48
C SER A 253 27.89 4.21 -5.66
N ALA A 254 26.65 4.62 -5.90
CA ALA A 254 26.28 6.04 -5.98
C ALA A 254 26.60 6.79 -4.68
N LEU A 255 26.20 6.24 -3.53
CA LEU A 255 26.53 6.81 -2.20
C LEU A 255 28.04 6.90 -1.99
N TYR A 256 28.76 5.84 -2.29
CA TYR A 256 30.20 5.77 -2.04
C TYR A 256 30.98 6.75 -2.92
N LYS A 257 30.57 6.93 -4.20
CA LYS A 257 31.15 7.92 -5.11
C LYS A 257 31.02 9.34 -4.54
N ASP A 258 29.83 9.71 -4.07
CA ASP A 258 29.60 11.02 -3.48
C ASP A 258 30.33 11.21 -2.15
N VAL A 259 30.32 10.20 -1.28
CA VAL A 259 31.06 10.28 0.00
C VAL A 259 32.56 10.45 -0.25
N LYS A 260 33.12 9.77 -1.25
CA LYS A 260 34.55 9.85 -1.61
C LYS A 260 34.92 11.18 -2.27
N SER A 261 33.99 11.84 -2.96
CA SER A 261 34.27 13.16 -3.56
C SER A 261 34.32 14.29 -2.52
N GLN A 262 33.80 14.06 -1.32
CA GLN A 262 33.89 15.01 -0.23
C GLN A 262 35.20 14.86 0.56
N PRO A 263 35.73 15.94 1.19
CA PRO A 263 36.89 15.86 2.06
C PRO A 263 36.77 14.74 3.10
N LYS A 264 37.84 13.98 3.32
CA LYS A 264 37.78 12.77 4.16
C LYS A 264 37.51 13.08 5.64
N ASN A 265 37.98 14.23 6.11
CA ASN A 265 37.92 14.67 7.51
C ASN A 265 36.59 15.34 7.91
N ILE A 266 35.78 15.84 6.98
CA ILE A 266 34.49 16.46 7.34
C ILE A 266 33.47 15.42 7.80
N LYS A 267 32.67 15.78 8.82
CA LYS A 267 31.69 14.86 9.40
C LYS A 267 30.45 14.75 8.52
N LYS A 268 30.03 13.52 8.23
CA LYS A 268 28.88 13.23 7.34
C LYS A 268 27.89 12.32 8.05
N ALA A 269 26.59 12.53 7.85
CA ALA A 269 25.56 11.61 8.30
C ALA A 269 25.03 10.80 7.13
N VAL A 270 24.89 9.49 7.30
CA VAL A 270 24.23 8.61 6.31
C VAL A 270 23.04 7.94 6.96
N ILE A 271 21.84 8.33 6.53
CA ILE A 271 20.55 7.81 7.00
C ILE A 271 20.02 6.79 6.00
N ILE A 272 19.97 5.53 6.39
CA ILE A 272 19.38 4.44 5.60
C ILE A 272 17.89 4.28 5.97
N ASN A 273 17.00 4.36 4.99
CA ASN A 273 15.58 4.01 5.11
C ASN A 273 15.17 3.03 4.00
N LEU A 274 15.51 1.77 4.22
CA LEU A 274 15.19 0.63 3.34
C LEU A 274 14.54 -0.49 4.16
N GLY A 275 13.84 -1.40 3.49
CA GLY A 275 13.29 -2.61 4.09
C GLY A 275 11.81 -2.84 3.85
N VAL A 276 11.02 -1.79 3.55
CA VAL A 276 9.56 -1.96 3.39
C VAL A 276 9.20 -2.85 2.20
N ASN A 277 10.06 -2.91 1.17
CA ASN A 277 9.84 -3.72 -0.02
C ASN A 277 10.31 -5.17 0.10
N ASP A 278 11.07 -5.49 1.14
CA ASP A 278 11.73 -6.79 1.34
C ASP A 278 11.86 -7.13 2.84
N LEU A 279 10.73 -7.03 3.56
CA LEU A 279 10.61 -7.21 5.01
C LEU A 279 11.09 -8.57 5.55
N ASN A 280 11.19 -9.59 4.68
CA ASN A 280 11.66 -10.92 5.07
C ASN A 280 13.20 -11.06 4.95
N ASN A 281 13.91 -10.04 4.48
CA ASN A 281 15.33 -10.13 4.12
C ASN A 281 16.29 -9.61 5.21
N THR A 282 15.85 -9.61 6.47
CA THR A 282 16.52 -8.94 7.60
C THR A 282 17.98 -9.38 7.80
N THR A 283 18.28 -10.69 7.73
CA THR A 283 19.64 -11.21 7.88
C THR A 283 20.60 -10.67 6.83
N ALA A 284 20.17 -10.63 5.56
CA ALA A 284 21.01 -10.10 4.48
C ALA A 284 21.21 -8.59 4.60
N TYR A 285 20.20 -7.85 5.09
CA TYR A 285 20.34 -6.44 5.44
C TYR A 285 21.42 -6.27 6.50
N VAL A 286 21.34 -6.98 7.63
CA VAL A 286 22.33 -6.87 8.71
C VAL A 286 23.75 -7.13 8.21
N LYS A 287 23.96 -8.22 7.46
CA LYS A 287 25.28 -8.57 6.91
C LYS A 287 25.83 -7.44 6.03
N TYR A 288 25.02 -6.94 5.11
CA TYR A 288 25.46 -5.91 4.17
C TYR A 288 25.67 -4.54 4.85
N MET A 289 24.78 -4.15 5.77
CA MET A 289 24.85 -2.88 6.47
C MET A 289 26.09 -2.79 7.38
N LYS A 290 26.49 -3.88 8.04
CA LYS A 290 27.77 -3.93 8.77
C LYS A 290 28.96 -3.64 7.86
N ASN A 291 28.98 -4.23 6.66
CA ASN A 291 30.08 -4.06 5.71
C ASN A 291 30.17 -2.62 5.20
N ILE A 292 29.05 -1.99 4.83
CA ILE A 292 29.07 -0.60 4.36
C ILE A 292 29.43 0.38 5.48
N ALA A 293 28.99 0.13 6.72
CA ALA A 293 29.32 0.98 7.86
C ALA A 293 30.84 0.99 8.11
N LYS A 294 31.49 -0.18 8.05
CA LYS A 294 32.95 -0.29 8.13
C LYS A 294 33.65 0.52 7.03
N LYS A 295 33.17 0.42 5.78
CA LYS A 295 33.74 1.18 4.65
C LYS A 295 33.57 2.69 4.82
N LEU A 296 32.36 3.14 5.17
CA LEU A 296 32.04 4.56 5.26
C LEU A 296 32.63 5.23 6.51
N LYS A 297 32.92 4.47 7.57
CA LYS A 297 33.67 4.97 8.74
C LYS A 297 35.01 5.60 8.35
N GLY A 298 35.68 5.05 7.32
CA GLY A 298 36.94 5.60 6.79
C GLY A 298 36.82 6.99 6.14
N TYR A 299 35.60 7.50 5.96
CA TYR A 299 35.30 8.82 5.36
C TYR A 299 34.58 9.76 6.34
N ASN A 300 34.75 9.51 7.65
CA ASN A 300 34.12 10.23 8.75
C ASN A 300 32.57 10.27 8.65
N CYS A 301 31.97 9.17 8.17
CA CYS A 301 30.53 8.99 8.18
C CYS A 301 30.04 8.44 9.51
N THR A 302 29.04 9.10 10.09
CA THR A 302 28.20 8.55 11.15
C THR A 302 26.97 7.90 10.52
N MET A 303 26.76 6.63 10.80
CA MET A 303 25.68 5.85 10.20
C MET A 303 24.42 5.88 11.07
N TYR A 304 23.27 6.04 10.41
CA TYR A 304 21.95 6.03 11.03
C TYR A 304 21.04 5.05 10.28
N TYR A 305 20.29 4.24 11.01
CA TYR A 305 19.21 3.44 10.44
C TYR A 305 17.88 4.05 10.86
N LEU A 306 17.17 4.62 9.87
CA LEU A 306 15.81 5.12 10.05
C LEU A 306 14.87 3.94 9.98
N SER A 307 14.11 3.72 11.05
CA SER A 307 13.12 2.64 11.14
C SER A 307 12.24 2.59 9.89
N VAL A 308 11.84 1.39 9.45
CA VAL A 308 10.79 1.25 8.45
C VAL A 308 9.52 1.83 9.05
N ASN A 309 9.06 2.95 8.49
CA ASN A 309 7.91 3.69 9.00
C ASN A 309 6.60 2.89 8.84
N PRO A 310 5.55 3.23 9.64
CA PRO A 310 4.35 2.44 9.73
C PRO A 310 3.63 2.26 8.39
N VAL A 311 2.87 1.19 8.31
CA VAL A 311 1.97 0.85 7.21
C VAL A 311 0.57 0.62 7.77
N ASN A 312 -0.45 0.62 6.93
CA ASN A 312 -1.79 0.19 7.32
C ASN A 312 -2.22 -0.96 6.39
N ASN A 313 -2.22 -2.18 6.92
CA ASN A 313 -2.49 -3.38 6.11
C ASN A 313 -3.92 -3.41 5.58
N ALA A 314 -4.90 -2.93 6.34
CA ALA A 314 -6.29 -2.86 5.88
C ALA A 314 -6.44 -1.93 4.67
N MET A 315 -5.73 -0.79 4.68
CA MET A 315 -5.70 0.16 3.59
C MET A 315 -4.93 -0.37 2.38
N ILE A 316 -3.77 -1.01 2.58
CA ILE A 316 -3.03 -1.70 1.52
C ILE A 316 -3.90 -2.74 0.83
N THR A 317 -4.54 -3.58 1.63
CA THR A 317 -5.41 -4.67 1.17
C THR A 317 -6.59 -4.12 0.37
N LYS A 318 -7.15 -2.99 0.79
CA LYS A 318 -8.22 -2.32 0.06
C LYS A 318 -7.72 -1.72 -1.26
N TYR A 319 -6.55 -1.09 -1.27
CA TYR A 319 -5.99 -0.41 -2.43
C TYR A 319 -5.45 -1.39 -3.49
N ARG A 320 -4.81 -2.48 -3.06
CA ARG A 320 -4.09 -3.44 -3.94
C ARG A 320 -4.72 -4.83 -4.04
N GLY A 321 -5.71 -5.13 -3.20
CA GLY A 321 -6.19 -6.50 -2.99
C GLY A 321 -5.35 -7.26 -1.96
N HIS A 322 -5.84 -8.45 -1.57
CA HIS A 322 -5.10 -9.34 -0.66
C HIS A 322 -3.84 -9.88 -1.35
N SER A 323 -2.73 -9.90 -0.61
CA SER A 323 -1.48 -10.54 -1.02
C SER A 323 -0.85 -11.24 0.17
N THR A 324 -0.36 -12.46 -0.03
CA THR A 324 0.45 -13.20 0.95
C THR A 324 1.76 -12.46 1.28
N ASN A 325 2.24 -11.64 0.35
CA ASN A 325 3.39 -10.75 0.50
C ASN A 325 3.01 -9.33 0.95
N SER A 326 1.81 -9.14 1.51
CA SER A 326 1.39 -7.82 2.00
C SER A 326 2.35 -7.30 3.08
N LYS A 327 2.56 -5.98 3.05
CA LYS A 327 3.31 -5.22 4.05
C LYS A 327 2.40 -5.03 5.26
N THR A 328 2.52 -5.91 6.24
CA THR A 328 1.72 -5.83 7.47
C THR A 328 2.45 -5.06 8.57
N GLU A 329 1.69 -4.49 9.49
CA GLU A 329 2.20 -3.81 10.69
C GLU A 329 3.13 -4.74 11.49
N ALA A 330 2.75 -6.01 11.63
CA ALA A 330 3.54 -7.04 12.31
C ALA A 330 4.87 -7.32 11.61
N LYS A 331 4.89 -7.44 10.27
CA LYS A 331 6.14 -7.65 9.51
C LYS A 331 7.06 -6.43 9.62
N VAL A 332 6.52 -5.22 9.58
CA VAL A 332 7.30 -3.99 9.80
C VAL A 332 7.88 -3.95 11.21
N LEU A 333 7.09 -4.27 12.24
CA LEU A 333 7.56 -4.34 13.62
C LEU A 333 8.68 -5.38 13.79
N ALA A 334 8.51 -6.58 13.23
CA ALA A 334 9.51 -7.64 13.28
C ALA A 334 10.82 -7.23 12.60
N PHE A 335 10.74 -6.62 11.40
CA PHE A 335 11.89 -6.08 10.70
C PHE A 335 12.64 -5.05 11.55
N ASN A 336 11.92 -4.04 12.07
CA ASN A 336 12.51 -2.98 12.88
C ASN A 336 13.16 -3.51 14.16
N LYS A 337 12.51 -4.43 14.88
CA LYS A 337 13.08 -5.09 16.08
C LYS A 337 14.39 -5.79 15.74
N TYR A 338 14.42 -6.55 14.65
CA TYR A 338 15.63 -7.27 14.24
C TYR A 338 16.78 -6.32 13.86
N ILE A 339 16.48 -5.27 13.07
CA ILE A 339 17.47 -4.26 12.68
C ILE A 339 18.02 -3.51 13.89
N TYR A 340 17.14 -3.06 14.79
CA TYR A 340 17.56 -2.38 16.02
C TYR A 340 18.52 -3.26 16.82
N ASN A 341 18.10 -4.50 17.13
CA ASN A 341 18.87 -5.43 17.96
C ASN A 341 20.24 -5.81 17.34
N LYS A 342 20.35 -5.87 16.01
CA LYS A 342 21.54 -6.39 15.33
C LYS A 342 22.47 -5.31 14.76
N LEU A 343 21.98 -4.08 14.56
CA LEU A 343 22.76 -2.98 13.98
C LEU A 343 22.85 -1.75 14.88
N CYS A 344 21.90 -1.54 15.79
CA CYS A 344 21.76 -0.25 16.46
C CYS A 344 21.84 -0.29 17.99
N SER A 345 21.74 -1.46 18.61
CA SER A 345 21.84 -1.63 20.07
C SER A 345 23.23 -2.08 20.51
N GLY A 346 23.68 -1.57 21.66
CA GLY A 346 24.94 -1.95 22.31
C GLY A 346 26.10 -0.99 22.02
N LYS A 347 27.15 -1.06 22.85
CA LYS A 347 28.29 -0.10 22.84
C LYS A 347 29.06 -0.04 21.51
N LYS A 348 29.08 -1.15 20.75
CA LYS A 348 29.81 -1.27 19.46
C LYS A 348 28.85 -1.26 18.25
N ALA A 349 27.65 -0.70 18.41
CA ALA A 349 26.66 -0.65 17.34
C ALA A 349 27.21 0.12 16.12
N PRO A 350 27.17 -0.45 14.90
CA PRO A 350 27.64 0.24 13.70
C PRO A 350 26.69 1.35 13.23
N PHE A 351 25.46 1.41 13.74
CA PHE A 351 24.46 2.42 13.39
C PHE A 351 23.85 3.04 14.65
N ASN A 352 23.45 4.29 14.55
CA ASN A 352 22.51 4.92 15.47
C ASN A 352 21.07 4.67 14.97
N TYR A 353 20.10 4.51 15.88
CA TYR A 353 18.71 4.27 15.49
C TYR A 353 17.88 5.55 15.48
N ILE A 354 17.15 5.80 14.39
CA ILE A 354 16.14 6.85 14.32
C ILE A 354 14.76 6.20 14.32
N ASN A 355 14.05 6.28 15.45
CA ASN A 355 12.78 5.59 15.68
C ASN A 355 11.56 6.41 15.23
N THR A 356 11.46 6.73 13.95
CA THR A 356 10.27 7.39 13.39
C THR A 356 9.04 6.48 13.35
N TYR A 357 9.21 5.16 13.36
CA TYR A 357 8.13 4.19 13.48
C TYR A 357 7.36 4.36 14.79
N GLY A 358 8.07 4.45 15.92
CA GLY A 358 7.47 4.73 17.23
C GLY A 358 6.83 6.11 17.28
N MET A 359 7.55 7.14 16.79
CA MET A 359 7.04 8.51 16.72
C MET A 359 5.72 8.61 15.97
N LEU A 360 5.62 8.04 14.77
CA LEU A 360 4.41 8.12 13.93
C LEU A 360 3.26 7.27 14.48
N ARG A 361 3.55 6.14 15.12
CA ARG A 361 2.53 5.31 15.80
C ARG A 361 1.90 6.04 16.98
N LYS A 362 2.72 6.78 17.73
CA LYS A 362 2.26 7.58 18.86
C LYS A 362 1.55 8.85 18.42
N ASN A 363 2.16 9.63 17.52
CA ASN A 363 1.73 11.01 17.21
C ASN A 363 0.86 11.12 15.95
N GLY A 364 0.63 9.99 15.27
CA GLY A 364 -0.21 9.92 14.08
C GLY A 364 0.52 10.23 12.78
N TRP A 365 -0.04 9.74 11.68
CA TRP A 365 0.45 9.87 10.31
C TRP A 365 -0.71 9.74 9.33
N ILE A 366 -0.60 10.27 8.12
CA ILE A 366 -1.63 10.11 7.09
C ILE A 366 -1.05 9.41 5.87
N SER A 367 -1.83 8.47 5.31
CA SER A 367 -1.51 7.91 3.99
C SER A 367 -2.23 8.71 2.92
N ASN A 368 -1.54 9.67 2.32
CA ASN A 368 -2.04 10.41 1.18
C ASN A 368 -0.84 10.77 0.30
N LYS A 369 -0.44 9.86 -0.58
CA LYS A 369 0.87 9.93 -1.27
C LYS A 369 1.12 11.31 -1.88
N ASN A 370 2.01 12.08 -1.25
CA ASN A 370 2.36 13.47 -1.63
C ASN A 370 1.13 14.39 -1.83
N ASN A 371 0.06 14.16 -1.07
CA ASN A 371 -1.22 14.87 -1.12
C ASN A 371 -1.99 14.69 -2.44
N ALA A 372 -1.79 13.57 -3.15
CA ALA A 372 -2.45 13.28 -4.43
C ALA A 372 -3.80 12.54 -4.33
N GLY A 373 -4.38 12.39 -3.14
CA GLY A 373 -5.61 11.61 -2.91
C GLY A 373 -5.41 10.09 -2.98
N ILE A 374 -4.15 9.63 -2.92
CA ILE A 374 -3.80 8.21 -3.04
C ILE A 374 -3.56 7.62 -1.64
N PHE A 375 -4.58 6.93 -1.12
CA PHE A 375 -4.60 6.29 0.20
C PHE A 375 -4.18 4.81 0.09
N ASP A 376 -2.87 4.57 -0.11
CA ASP A 376 -2.35 3.22 -0.39
C ASP A 376 -1.85 2.46 0.85
N GLY A 377 -1.88 3.10 2.02
CA GLY A 377 -1.44 2.54 3.30
C GLY A 377 0.08 2.36 3.43
N VAL A 378 0.87 2.87 2.49
CA VAL A 378 2.34 2.73 2.45
C VAL A 378 3.05 4.07 2.40
N HIS A 379 2.54 5.00 1.58
CA HIS A 379 3.13 6.31 1.35
C HIS A 379 2.35 7.39 2.11
N TYR A 380 3.06 8.47 2.41
CA TYR A 380 2.60 9.50 3.34
C TYR A 380 2.15 10.78 2.65
N SER A 381 1.38 11.58 3.38
CA SER A 381 1.17 13.01 3.10
C SER A 381 2.49 13.78 3.15
N LYS A 382 2.49 15.00 2.61
CA LYS A 382 3.66 15.89 2.67
C LYS A 382 3.98 16.26 4.12
N GLU A 383 2.97 16.52 4.92
CA GLU A 383 3.06 16.93 6.32
C GLU A 383 3.68 15.82 7.17
N THR A 384 3.25 14.58 6.97
CA THR A 384 3.87 13.41 7.60
C THR A 384 5.34 13.25 7.16
N TYR A 385 5.67 13.44 5.88
CA TYR A 385 7.08 13.43 5.42
C TYR A 385 7.92 14.53 6.07
N LEU A 386 7.38 15.74 6.22
CA LEU A 386 8.09 16.84 6.86
C LEU A 386 8.30 16.58 8.36
N ARG A 387 7.34 15.94 9.06
CA ARG A 387 7.54 15.48 10.45
C ARG A 387 8.60 14.39 10.56
N ILE A 388 8.70 13.48 9.59
CA ILE A 388 9.79 12.50 9.51
C ILE A 388 11.15 13.21 9.35
N TYR A 389 11.24 14.17 8.44
CA TYR A 389 12.47 14.94 8.23
C TYR A 389 12.91 15.67 9.49
N ASP A 390 12.00 16.42 10.11
CA ASP A 390 12.24 17.19 11.33
C ASP A 390 12.74 16.29 12.47
N TYR A 391 12.11 15.13 12.66
CA TYR A 391 12.54 14.16 13.65
C TYR A 391 13.96 13.64 13.38
N CYS A 392 14.31 13.36 12.12
CA CYS A 392 15.68 13.01 11.74
C CYS A 392 16.67 14.12 12.11
N MET A 393 16.37 15.38 11.78
CA MET A 393 17.27 16.51 12.08
C MET A 393 17.47 16.70 13.59
N ARG A 394 16.39 16.58 14.39
CA ARG A 394 16.50 16.62 15.86
C ARG A 394 17.38 15.51 16.42
N VAL A 395 17.34 14.31 15.84
CA VAL A 395 18.22 13.21 16.25
C VAL A 395 19.66 13.45 15.82
N LEU A 396 19.91 14.00 14.62
CA LEU A 396 21.25 14.36 14.18
C LEU A 396 21.89 15.47 15.02
N LYS A 397 21.09 16.38 15.58
CA LYS A 397 21.57 17.48 16.43
C LYS A 397 22.09 17.03 17.80
N ARG A 398 21.61 15.88 18.32
CA ARG A 398 22.14 15.24 19.53
C ARG A 398 23.52 14.69 19.23
#